data_AF-A0A7S2BX97-F1
#
_entry.id   AF-A0A7S2BX97-F1
#
_cell.length_a   1.000
_cell.length_b   1.000
_cell.length_c   1.000
_cell.angle_alpha   90.00
_cell.angle_beta   90.00
_cell.angle_gamma   90.00
#
_symmetry.space_group_name_H-M   'P 1'
#
loop_
_entity.id
_entity.type
_entity.pdbx_description
1 polymer ?
#
loop_
_entity_poly.entity_id
_entity_poly.type
_entity_poly.pdbx_seq_one_letter_code
_entity_poly.pdbx_strand_id
1 'polypeptide(L)'
;RCCVYTHTQVKLYYTVRELSTFAVELWALRALRGEVLISSRGKAAGHVWLREHLRANYTAAWHEVLATGEVDAAVQTPAFTSRWDNYWLEGIVWLARNLDIDGIYLDGAPYERSVLRRLRRALAAIGRSEGFKLDLHASCAGNPHLPYVELYPYLDSLWFGEQCEYKSFSPAQWLAEVSGVPFGLPAEILGDNSDQWQGLVHGMVCRIYPDPWRCNPRPIWEALDGMGMQRPRLLGWWDAACPITVATSSTVAYGAGGGSGPAAVASVFVGDEHPGRPRVAVAIANWAPHEVGVRLTANWSALVSLGLAAAGPHLRLRARPISGFQTTGSWALG
;
A
#
# COMPACT_ATOMS: atom_id res chain seq x y z
N ARG A 1 -7.80 -27.01 -6.33
CA ARG A 1 -7.09 -26.23 -5.29
C ARG A 1 -5.90 -25.57 -5.98
N CYS A 2 -5.98 -24.27 -6.27
CA CYS A 2 -5.03 -23.58 -7.17
C CYS A 2 -3.76 -23.04 -6.47
N CYS A 3 -3.57 -23.31 -5.18
CA CYS A 3 -2.42 -22.78 -4.44
C CYS A 3 -1.78 -23.90 -3.61
N VAL A 4 -0.51 -24.19 -3.89
CA VAL A 4 0.31 -25.25 -3.27
C VAL A 4 1.13 -24.70 -2.08
N TYR A 5 0.79 -23.51 -1.57
CA TYR A 5 1.41 -22.94 -0.37
C TYR A 5 0.36 -22.90 0.74
N THR A 6 0.56 -23.69 1.80
CA THR A 6 -0.45 -23.99 2.82
C THR A 6 -0.79 -22.83 3.76
N HIS A 7 -0.21 -21.63 3.58
CA HIS A 7 -0.49 -20.43 4.38
C HIS A 7 -0.44 -19.11 3.59
N THR A 8 -0.50 -19.14 2.26
CA THR A 8 -0.49 -17.89 1.46
C THR A 8 -1.90 -17.39 1.24
N GLN A 9 -2.18 -16.19 1.74
CA GLN A 9 -3.45 -15.51 1.47
C GLN A 9 -3.46 -14.95 0.05
N VAL A 10 -4.60 -15.06 -0.63
CA VAL A 10 -4.76 -14.67 -2.04
C VAL A 10 -5.80 -13.56 -2.19
N LYS A 11 -5.40 -12.47 -2.83
CA LYS A 11 -6.31 -11.40 -3.24
C LYS A 11 -6.43 -11.38 -4.76
N LEU A 12 -7.65 -11.21 -5.27
CA LEU A 12 -7.89 -11.09 -6.71
C LEU A 12 -7.93 -9.63 -7.14
N TYR A 13 -7.40 -9.35 -8.33
CA TYR A 13 -7.78 -8.14 -9.05
C TYR A 13 -9.15 -8.38 -9.70
N TYR A 14 -10.16 -7.63 -9.27
CA TYR A 14 -11.49 -7.72 -9.85
C TYR A 14 -12.17 -6.36 -9.80
N THR A 15 -12.38 -5.77 -10.98
CA THR A 15 -12.86 -4.41 -11.12
C THR A 15 -14.12 -4.33 -11.98
N VAL A 16 -14.93 -3.31 -11.74
CA VAL A 16 -15.97 -2.91 -12.71
C VAL A 16 -15.36 -2.27 -13.95
N ARG A 17 -14.24 -1.54 -13.83
CA ARG A 17 -13.72 -0.63 -14.87
C ARG A 17 -13.37 -1.34 -16.17
N GLU A 18 -12.95 -2.60 -16.10
CA GLU A 18 -12.50 -3.39 -17.24
C GLU A 18 -13.37 -4.64 -17.43
N LEU A 19 -14.11 -4.68 -18.53
CA LEU A 19 -14.79 -5.88 -18.97
C LEU A 19 -13.88 -6.67 -19.92
N SER A 20 -13.48 -7.85 -19.48
CA SER A 20 -12.68 -8.81 -20.24
C SER A 20 -13.34 -9.21 -21.56
N THR A 21 -12.53 -9.47 -22.58
CA THR A 21 -12.98 -10.04 -23.84
C THR A 21 -13.44 -11.49 -23.75
N PHE A 22 -13.08 -12.18 -22.66
CA PHE A 22 -13.57 -13.52 -22.32
C PHE A 22 -14.92 -13.49 -21.59
N ALA A 23 -15.43 -12.32 -21.21
CA ALA A 23 -16.74 -12.21 -20.57
C ALA A 23 -17.85 -12.68 -21.51
N VAL A 24 -18.63 -13.66 -21.06
CA VAL A 24 -19.72 -14.26 -21.86
C VAL A 24 -20.80 -13.24 -22.21
N GLU A 25 -20.98 -12.25 -21.36
CA GLU A 25 -21.94 -11.16 -21.48
C GLU A 25 -21.50 -10.04 -22.43
N LEU A 26 -20.25 -10.03 -22.92
CA LEU A 26 -19.71 -8.93 -23.73
C LEU A 26 -20.61 -8.55 -24.90
N TRP A 27 -21.10 -9.54 -25.65
CA TRP A 27 -21.94 -9.31 -26.82
C TRP A 27 -23.34 -8.80 -26.46
N ALA A 28 -23.89 -9.27 -25.35
CA ALA A 28 -25.17 -8.78 -24.83
C ALA A 28 -25.04 -7.31 -24.39
N LEU A 29 -23.97 -6.97 -23.67
CA LEU A 29 -23.70 -5.60 -23.21
C LEU A 29 -23.41 -4.66 -24.39
N ARG A 30 -22.71 -5.13 -25.42
CA ARG A 30 -22.51 -4.40 -26.66
C ARG A 30 -23.83 -4.09 -27.37
N ALA A 31 -24.79 -5.02 -27.33
CA ALA A 31 -26.11 -4.83 -27.93
C ALA A 31 -26.92 -3.71 -27.26
N LEU A 32 -26.58 -3.31 -26.03
CA LEU A 32 -27.18 -2.16 -25.32
C LEU A 32 -26.67 -0.79 -25.80
N ARG A 33 -25.83 -0.75 -26.86
CA ARG A 33 -25.46 0.47 -27.60
C ARG A 33 -24.98 1.65 -26.73
N GLY A 34 -24.03 1.37 -25.84
CA GLY A 34 -23.36 2.41 -25.04
C GLY A 34 -23.96 2.65 -23.66
N GLU A 35 -24.96 1.87 -23.24
CA GLU A 35 -25.46 1.92 -21.85
C GLU A 35 -24.40 1.44 -20.85
N VAL A 36 -23.68 0.35 -21.17
CA VAL A 36 -22.69 -0.27 -20.27
C VAL A 36 -21.27 -0.22 -20.83
N LEU A 37 -21.08 -0.19 -22.15
CA LEU A 37 -19.73 -0.04 -22.72
C LEU A 37 -19.47 1.44 -23.02
N ILE A 38 -18.39 2.00 -22.47
CA ILE A 38 -18.02 3.38 -22.78
C ILE A 38 -17.66 3.46 -24.26
N SER A 39 -18.39 4.27 -25.00
CA SER A 39 -18.13 4.51 -26.42
C SER A 39 -16.96 5.48 -26.59
N SER A 40 -16.01 5.14 -27.44
CA SER A 40 -14.98 6.08 -27.87
C SER A 40 -15.49 6.99 -28.99
N ARG A 41 -15.01 8.24 -29.01
CA ARG A 41 -15.29 9.21 -30.10
C ARG A 41 -14.30 9.10 -31.27
N GLY A 42 -13.34 8.19 -31.18
CA GLY A 42 -12.20 8.07 -32.11
C GLY A 42 -12.18 6.75 -32.87
N LYS A 43 -11.09 6.53 -33.63
CA LYS A 43 -10.84 5.25 -34.30
C LYS A 43 -10.66 4.12 -33.27
N ALA A 44 -10.96 2.89 -33.71
CA ALA A 44 -10.69 1.68 -32.94
C ALA A 44 -9.22 1.65 -32.45
N ALA A 45 -9.03 1.42 -31.16
CA ALA A 45 -7.72 1.40 -30.51
C ALA A 45 -7.58 0.19 -29.56
N GLY A 46 -6.41 0.02 -28.97
CA GLY A 46 -6.10 -1.12 -28.10
C GLY A 46 -5.70 -2.38 -28.86
N HIS A 47 -5.81 -3.52 -28.18
CA HIS A 47 -5.38 -4.83 -28.70
C HIS A 47 -6.02 -5.16 -30.06
N VAL A 48 -5.32 -5.95 -30.89
CA VAL A 48 -5.76 -6.29 -32.25
C VAL A 48 -7.15 -6.93 -32.27
N TRP A 49 -7.42 -7.82 -31.31
CA TRP A 49 -8.73 -8.46 -31.16
C TRP A 49 -9.87 -7.44 -31.05
N LEU A 50 -9.71 -6.39 -30.23
CA LEU A 50 -10.73 -5.35 -30.07
C LEU A 50 -11.00 -4.61 -31.41
N ARG A 51 -9.94 -4.34 -32.17
CA ARG A 51 -10.04 -3.62 -33.45
C ARG A 51 -10.73 -4.47 -34.53
N GLU A 52 -10.53 -5.77 -34.52
CA GLU A 52 -11.09 -6.70 -35.51
C GLU A 52 -12.54 -7.10 -35.20
N HIS A 53 -12.83 -7.37 -33.93
CA HIS A 53 -14.10 -7.93 -33.47
C HIS A 53 -15.07 -6.85 -32.96
N LEU A 54 -14.58 -5.88 -32.18
CA LEU A 54 -15.43 -4.80 -31.68
C LEU A 54 -15.49 -3.60 -32.63
N ARG A 55 -14.43 -3.29 -33.38
CA ARG A 55 -14.34 -2.30 -34.47
C ARG A 55 -14.66 -0.83 -34.13
N ALA A 56 -15.70 -0.52 -33.38
CA ALA A 56 -16.14 0.83 -33.02
C ALA A 56 -17.01 0.80 -31.74
N ASN A 57 -17.30 1.99 -31.20
CA ASN A 57 -18.17 2.20 -30.03
C ASN A 57 -17.70 1.48 -28.76
N TYR A 58 -16.39 1.44 -28.55
CA TYR A 58 -15.78 0.96 -27.31
C TYR A 58 -14.54 1.80 -26.99
N THR A 59 -14.21 1.93 -25.71
CA THR A 59 -12.93 2.46 -25.22
C THR A 59 -12.11 1.30 -24.68
N ALA A 60 -10.89 1.12 -25.20
CA ALA A 60 -9.99 0.08 -24.72
C ALA A 60 -9.55 0.36 -23.27
N ALA A 61 -9.38 -0.70 -22.49
CA ALA A 61 -8.89 -0.63 -21.12
C ALA A 61 -7.59 -1.43 -20.95
N TRP A 62 -7.13 -1.59 -19.70
CA TRP A 62 -5.99 -2.43 -19.37
C TRP A 62 -6.21 -3.87 -19.87
N HIS A 63 -5.12 -4.57 -20.21
CA HIS A 63 -5.17 -5.95 -20.69
C HIS A 63 -4.12 -6.79 -19.98
N GLU A 64 -4.36 -8.09 -19.87
CA GLU A 64 -3.44 -9.03 -19.24
C GLU A 64 -2.94 -10.05 -20.26
N VAL A 65 -1.66 -10.41 -20.18
CA VAL A 65 -1.10 -11.51 -20.98
C VAL A 65 -1.20 -12.78 -20.15
N LEU A 66 -2.05 -13.70 -20.59
CA LEU A 66 -2.27 -14.97 -19.91
C LEU A 66 -1.03 -15.87 -20.03
N ALA A 67 -0.94 -16.87 -19.15
CA ALA A 67 0.16 -17.85 -19.16
C ALA A 67 0.28 -18.63 -20.49
N THR A 68 -0.78 -18.67 -21.29
CA THR A 68 -0.80 -19.26 -22.63
C THR A 68 -0.14 -18.37 -23.69
N GLY A 69 0.19 -17.12 -23.36
CA GLY A 69 0.62 -16.08 -24.30
C GLY A 69 -0.55 -15.35 -24.98
N GLU A 70 -1.80 -15.77 -24.72
CA GLU A 70 -2.99 -15.06 -25.20
C GLU A 70 -3.21 -13.77 -24.41
N VAL A 71 -3.77 -12.75 -25.06
CA VAL A 71 -4.06 -11.46 -24.42
C VAL A 71 -5.53 -11.39 -24.05
N ASP A 72 -5.81 -11.33 -22.74
CA ASP A 72 -7.10 -10.88 -22.22
C ASP A 72 -7.21 -9.37 -22.34
N ALA A 73 -7.69 -8.92 -23.49
CA ALA A 73 -8.01 -7.53 -23.71
C ALA A 73 -9.27 -7.14 -22.93
N ALA A 74 -9.43 -5.86 -22.62
CA ALA A 74 -10.64 -5.37 -21.99
C ALA A 74 -11.15 -4.05 -22.58
N VAL A 75 -12.42 -3.78 -22.33
CA VAL A 75 -13.08 -2.51 -22.65
C VAL A 75 -13.57 -1.82 -21.38
N GLN A 76 -13.64 -0.50 -21.42
CA GLN A 76 -14.09 0.28 -20.28
C GLN A 76 -15.61 0.20 -20.10
N THR A 77 -16.04 0.05 -18.85
CA THR A 77 -17.44 0.26 -18.44
C THR A 77 -17.54 1.52 -17.56
N PRO A 78 -18.74 2.10 -17.39
CA PRO A 78 -18.90 3.31 -16.61
C PRO A 78 -18.67 3.04 -15.12
N ALA A 79 -17.90 3.94 -14.50
CA ALA A 79 -17.76 4.06 -13.06
C ALA A 79 -19.07 4.52 -12.40
N PHE A 80 -19.25 4.21 -11.12
CA PHE A 80 -20.36 4.72 -10.30
C PHE A 80 -21.76 4.41 -10.87
N THR A 81 -21.96 3.19 -11.37
CA THR A 81 -23.24 2.78 -11.94
C THR A 81 -23.91 1.72 -11.11
N SER A 82 -24.94 2.12 -10.36
CA SER A 82 -25.60 1.28 -9.34
C SER A 82 -26.00 -0.14 -9.79
N ARG A 83 -26.41 -0.34 -11.05
CA ARG A 83 -26.74 -1.67 -11.60
C ARG A 83 -25.50 -2.51 -11.86
N TRP A 84 -24.44 -1.92 -12.40
CA TRP A 84 -23.19 -2.61 -12.68
C TRP A 84 -22.43 -2.89 -11.38
N ASP A 85 -22.49 -1.97 -10.42
CA ASP A 85 -21.94 -2.16 -9.07
C ASP A 85 -22.61 -3.34 -8.35
N ASN A 86 -23.91 -3.59 -8.59
CA ASN A 86 -24.59 -4.77 -8.04
C ASN A 86 -24.04 -6.08 -8.63
N TYR A 87 -23.74 -6.08 -9.94
CA TYR A 87 -23.15 -7.24 -10.61
C TYR A 87 -21.78 -7.57 -10.03
N TRP A 88 -20.92 -6.55 -9.88
CA TRP A 88 -19.60 -6.70 -9.27
C TRP A 88 -19.67 -7.15 -7.81
N LEU A 89 -20.57 -6.56 -7.01
CA LEU A 89 -20.76 -6.96 -5.62
C LEU A 89 -21.18 -8.42 -5.50
N GLU A 90 -22.19 -8.87 -6.26
CA GLU A 90 -22.61 -10.27 -6.25
C GLU A 90 -21.49 -11.18 -6.79
N GLY A 91 -20.72 -10.73 -7.78
CA GLY A 91 -19.53 -11.43 -8.27
C GLY A 91 -18.54 -11.69 -7.14
N ILE A 92 -18.20 -10.68 -6.33
CA ILE A 92 -17.30 -10.86 -5.17
C ILE A 92 -17.91 -11.80 -4.13
N VAL A 93 -19.19 -11.63 -3.81
CA VAL A 93 -19.88 -12.48 -2.83
C VAL A 93 -19.91 -13.93 -3.31
N TRP A 94 -20.15 -14.16 -4.59
CA TRP A 94 -20.08 -15.48 -5.21
C TRP A 94 -18.67 -16.04 -5.13
N LEU A 95 -17.64 -15.27 -5.48
CA LEU A 95 -16.24 -15.69 -5.36
C LEU A 95 -15.90 -16.06 -3.92
N ALA A 96 -16.30 -15.24 -2.94
CA ALA A 96 -16.05 -15.49 -1.52
C ALA A 96 -16.81 -16.70 -0.95
N ARG A 97 -17.94 -17.10 -1.55
CA ARG A 97 -18.68 -18.32 -1.18
C ARG A 97 -18.10 -19.58 -1.79
N ASN A 98 -17.58 -19.48 -3.01
CA ASN A 98 -17.25 -20.65 -3.83
C ASN A 98 -15.75 -20.90 -3.96
N LEU A 99 -14.93 -19.88 -3.74
CA LEU A 99 -13.47 -19.94 -3.82
C LEU A 99 -12.84 -19.53 -2.49
N ASP A 100 -11.66 -20.08 -2.25
CA ASP A 100 -10.84 -19.75 -1.08
C ASP A 100 -9.96 -18.53 -1.39
N ILE A 101 -10.59 -17.36 -1.43
CA ILE A 101 -9.92 -16.06 -1.66
C ILE A 101 -10.00 -15.19 -0.41
N ASP A 102 -8.90 -14.54 -0.05
CA ASP A 102 -8.76 -13.73 1.16
C ASP A 102 -9.04 -12.24 0.91
N GLY A 103 -9.34 -11.83 -0.31
CA GLY A 103 -9.66 -10.43 -0.54
C GLY A 103 -9.68 -9.98 -1.99
N ILE A 104 -9.89 -8.68 -2.15
CA ILE A 104 -9.90 -7.99 -3.44
C ILE A 104 -8.91 -6.84 -3.40
N TYR A 105 -8.13 -6.75 -4.46
CA TYR A 105 -7.29 -5.63 -4.80
C TYR A 105 -8.05 -4.66 -5.71
N LEU A 106 -8.14 -3.40 -5.31
CA LEU A 106 -8.83 -2.34 -6.02
C LEU A 106 -7.80 -1.42 -6.69
N ASP A 107 -7.64 -1.51 -8.01
CA ASP A 107 -6.87 -0.53 -8.80
C ASP A 107 -7.77 0.62 -9.23
N GLY A 108 -7.47 1.83 -8.74
CA GLY A 108 -8.19 3.05 -9.08
C GLY A 108 -9.70 2.90 -8.86
N ALA A 109 -10.12 2.76 -7.59
CA ALA A 109 -11.47 2.38 -7.19
C ALA A 109 -12.59 3.29 -7.76
N PRO A 110 -13.33 2.87 -8.80
CA PRO A 110 -14.43 3.64 -9.39
C PRO A 110 -15.75 3.42 -8.63
N TYR A 111 -15.68 3.35 -7.30
CA TYR A 111 -16.79 2.97 -6.43
C TYR A 111 -17.16 4.10 -5.50
N GLU A 112 -18.45 4.23 -5.22
CA GLU A 112 -18.91 5.07 -4.13
C GLU A 112 -18.75 4.36 -2.78
N ARG A 113 -18.66 5.15 -1.71
CA ARG A 113 -18.78 4.67 -0.32
C ARG A 113 -19.94 3.68 -0.11
N SER A 114 -21.07 3.92 -0.78
CA SER A 114 -22.29 3.13 -0.67
C SER A 114 -22.07 1.67 -1.10
N VAL A 115 -21.26 1.45 -2.13
CA VAL A 115 -20.96 0.13 -2.71
C VAL A 115 -20.07 -0.68 -1.76
N LEU A 116 -18.96 -0.11 -1.28
CA LEU A 116 -18.08 -0.82 -0.34
C LEU A 116 -18.76 -1.13 0.99
N ARG A 117 -19.64 -0.24 1.47
CA ARG A 117 -20.47 -0.52 2.65
C ARG A 117 -21.36 -1.74 2.45
N ARG A 118 -21.99 -1.85 1.27
CA ARG A 118 -22.85 -2.99 0.94
C ARG A 118 -22.02 -4.26 0.79
N LEU A 119 -20.85 -4.18 0.17
CA LEU A 119 -19.93 -5.31 0.05
C LEU A 119 -19.53 -5.84 1.43
N ARG A 120 -19.09 -4.97 2.35
CA ARG A 120 -18.75 -5.37 3.73
C ARG A 120 -19.92 -6.04 4.45
N ARG A 121 -21.14 -5.51 4.30
CA ARG A 121 -22.35 -6.16 4.85
C ARG A 121 -22.65 -7.52 4.22
N ALA A 122 -22.50 -7.65 2.91
CA ALA A 122 -22.75 -8.91 2.21
C ALA A 122 -21.72 -9.98 2.59
N LEU A 123 -20.43 -9.61 2.70
CA LEU A 123 -19.37 -10.48 3.21
C LEU A 123 -19.63 -10.90 4.66
N ALA A 124 -20.06 -9.98 5.53
CA ALA A 124 -20.44 -10.31 6.89
C ALA A 124 -21.61 -11.31 6.95
N ALA A 125 -22.62 -11.14 6.11
CA ALA A 125 -23.78 -12.04 6.05
C ALA A 125 -23.43 -13.48 5.63
N ILE A 126 -22.29 -13.69 4.96
CA ILE A 126 -21.80 -15.01 4.57
C ILE A 126 -20.65 -15.51 5.46
N GLY A 127 -20.38 -14.84 6.59
CA GLY A 127 -19.32 -15.22 7.53
C GLY A 127 -17.90 -14.96 7.03
N ARG A 128 -17.73 -14.03 6.08
CA ARG A 128 -16.43 -13.65 5.48
C ARG A 128 -15.98 -12.24 5.88
N SER A 129 -16.57 -11.62 6.91
CA SER A 129 -16.14 -10.28 7.34
C SER A 129 -14.73 -10.29 7.93
N GLU A 130 -14.39 -11.33 8.67
CA GLU A 130 -13.05 -11.50 9.24
C GLU A 130 -12.14 -12.17 8.20
N GLY A 131 -10.95 -11.60 8.01
CA GLY A 131 -9.96 -12.13 7.08
C GLY A 131 -10.09 -11.64 5.63
N PHE A 132 -11.28 -11.19 5.19
CA PHE A 132 -11.44 -10.68 3.82
C PHE A 132 -10.94 -9.25 3.66
N LYS A 133 -9.84 -9.08 2.92
CA LYS A 133 -9.09 -7.84 2.75
C LYS A 133 -9.53 -7.03 1.55
N LEU A 134 -9.71 -5.73 1.72
CA LEU A 134 -9.92 -4.78 0.63
C LEU A 134 -8.78 -3.77 0.60
N ASP A 135 -7.92 -3.86 -0.39
CA ASP A 135 -6.72 -3.04 -0.47
C ASP A 135 -6.78 -2.15 -1.71
N LEU A 136 -6.51 -0.86 -1.50
CA LEU A 136 -6.58 0.14 -2.56
C LEU A 136 -5.20 0.45 -3.11
N HIS A 137 -5.10 0.42 -4.43
CA HIS A 137 -4.00 1.01 -5.18
C HIS A 137 -4.47 2.19 -6.00
N ALA A 138 -3.60 3.19 -6.06
CA ALA A 138 -3.76 4.31 -6.97
C ALA A 138 -2.41 4.94 -7.33
N SER A 139 -2.43 5.70 -8.41
CA SER A 139 -1.35 6.60 -8.80
C SER A 139 -1.23 7.80 -7.85
N CYS A 140 -0.02 8.35 -7.71
CA CYS A 140 0.26 9.65 -7.11
C CYS A 140 -0.01 10.84 -8.05
N ALA A 141 -0.56 10.62 -9.26
CA ALA A 141 -0.96 11.72 -10.13
C ALA A 141 -2.01 12.60 -9.47
N GLY A 142 -1.65 13.87 -9.23
CA GLY A 142 -2.48 14.80 -8.48
C GLY A 142 -2.34 14.58 -6.98
N ASN A 143 -3.45 14.28 -6.30
CA ASN A 143 -3.44 13.92 -4.88
C ASN A 143 -3.97 12.48 -4.73
N PRO A 144 -3.15 11.52 -4.27
CA PRO A 144 -3.53 10.11 -4.22
C PRO A 144 -4.58 9.79 -3.15
N HIS A 145 -4.69 10.59 -2.09
CA HIS A 145 -5.67 10.36 -1.03
C HIS A 145 -7.06 10.90 -1.40
N LEU A 146 -7.11 12.15 -1.89
CA LEU A 146 -8.35 12.92 -2.05
C LEU A 146 -9.49 12.20 -2.78
N PRO A 147 -9.28 11.48 -3.90
CA PRO A 147 -10.36 10.81 -4.60
C PRO A 147 -11.01 9.66 -3.81
N TYR A 148 -10.34 9.14 -2.78
CA TYR A 148 -10.70 7.87 -2.15
C TYR A 148 -10.96 7.96 -0.64
N VAL A 149 -10.80 9.13 0.00
CA VAL A 149 -10.96 9.27 1.47
C VAL A 149 -12.31 8.73 1.96
N GLU A 150 -13.38 8.86 1.18
CA GLU A 150 -14.68 8.31 1.58
C GLU A 150 -14.74 6.78 1.66
N LEU A 151 -13.81 6.10 1.00
CA LEU A 151 -13.70 4.64 0.95
C LEU A 151 -12.91 4.06 2.13
N TYR A 152 -12.06 4.86 2.78
CA TYR A 152 -11.09 4.41 3.80
C TYR A 152 -11.70 3.64 4.98
N PRO A 153 -12.91 3.96 5.47
CA PRO A 153 -13.55 3.17 6.52
C PRO A 153 -13.84 1.71 6.13
N TYR A 154 -13.69 1.35 4.85
CA TYR A 154 -13.95 0.01 4.33
C TYR A 154 -12.71 -0.64 3.72
N LEU A 155 -11.52 -0.05 3.84
CA LEU A 155 -10.27 -0.60 3.34
C LEU A 155 -9.44 -1.20 4.48
N ASP A 156 -8.56 -2.14 4.13
CA ASP A 156 -7.61 -2.76 5.06
C ASP A 156 -6.18 -2.24 4.86
N SER A 157 -5.78 -1.90 3.63
CA SER A 157 -4.49 -1.27 3.35
C SER A 157 -4.54 -0.36 2.12
N LEU A 158 -3.52 0.49 2.03
CA LEU A 158 -3.27 1.36 0.89
C LEU A 158 -1.96 0.96 0.20
N TRP A 159 -1.84 1.31 -1.07
CA TRP A 159 -0.58 1.20 -1.78
C TRP A 159 -0.56 2.19 -2.93
N PHE A 160 0.08 3.34 -2.72
CA PHE A 160 0.32 4.28 -3.82
C PHE A 160 1.61 3.92 -4.52
N GLY A 161 1.68 4.16 -5.82
CA GLY A 161 2.82 3.63 -6.54
C GLY A 161 3.14 4.21 -7.88
N GLU A 162 2.13 4.28 -8.74
CA GLU A 162 2.36 4.80 -10.07
C GLU A 162 2.60 6.31 -10.00
N GLN A 163 3.61 6.79 -10.72
CA GLN A 163 3.90 8.23 -10.84
C GLN A 163 4.23 8.93 -9.50
N CYS A 164 4.61 8.17 -8.47
CA CYS A 164 5.06 8.71 -7.19
C CYS A 164 6.52 9.13 -7.28
N GLU A 165 6.80 10.40 -7.00
CA GLU A 165 8.15 10.96 -6.94
C GLU A 165 8.75 10.86 -5.53
N TYR A 166 8.78 9.64 -4.99
CA TYR A 166 9.16 9.31 -3.61
C TYR A 166 10.46 9.98 -3.14
N LYS A 167 11.48 9.99 -3.99
CA LYS A 167 12.80 10.61 -3.70
C LYS A 167 12.76 12.11 -3.51
N SER A 168 11.78 12.78 -4.11
CA SER A 168 11.65 14.24 -4.06
C SER A 168 10.83 14.71 -2.85
N PHE A 169 10.00 13.85 -2.27
CA PHE A 169 9.09 14.20 -1.20
C PHE A 169 9.83 14.52 0.10
N SER A 170 9.46 15.62 0.75
CA SER A 170 9.85 15.90 2.14
C SER A 170 9.27 14.86 3.10
N PRO A 171 9.81 14.71 4.32
CA PRO A 171 9.21 13.85 5.35
C PRO A 171 7.71 14.16 5.57
N ALA A 172 7.32 15.43 5.55
CA ALA A 172 5.92 15.83 5.71
C ALA A 172 5.04 15.40 4.52
N GLN A 173 5.56 15.49 3.29
CA GLN A 173 4.87 14.98 2.10
C GLN A 173 4.74 13.45 2.14
N TRP A 174 5.76 12.73 2.59
CA TRP A 174 5.66 11.29 2.82
C TRP A 174 4.50 10.94 3.77
N LEU A 175 4.40 11.66 4.89
CA LEU A 175 3.33 11.48 5.86
C LEU A 175 1.94 11.81 5.28
N ALA A 176 1.81 12.97 4.63
CA ALA A 176 0.51 13.51 4.24
C ALA A 176 -0.02 12.97 2.90
N GLU A 177 0.88 12.66 1.96
CA GLU A 177 0.51 12.35 0.58
C GLU A 177 0.59 10.86 0.25
N VAL A 178 1.43 10.05 0.91
CA VAL A 178 1.58 8.63 0.52
C VAL A 178 1.42 7.63 1.66
N SER A 179 1.57 8.07 2.91
CA SER A 179 1.36 7.18 4.05
C SER A 179 -0.12 7.01 4.40
N GLY A 180 -0.51 5.82 4.83
CA GLY A 180 -1.85 5.59 5.39
C GLY A 180 -2.00 6.01 6.86
N VAL A 181 -0.91 6.43 7.50
CA VAL A 181 -0.86 6.70 8.95
C VAL A 181 -1.89 7.75 9.40
N PRO A 182 -2.09 8.90 8.71
CA PRO A 182 -3.11 9.89 9.10
C PRO A 182 -4.53 9.32 9.14
N PHE A 183 -4.77 8.21 8.45
CA PHE A 183 -6.07 7.57 8.30
C PHE A 183 -6.19 6.26 9.08
N GLY A 184 -5.14 5.88 9.83
CA GLY A 184 -5.09 4.61 10.56
C GLY A 184 -5.02 3.38 9.65
N LEU A 185 -4.53 3.53 8.42
CA LEU A 185 -4.36 2.45 7.46
C LEU A 185 -2.88 2.12 7.27
N PRO A 186 -2.49 0.85 7.18
CA PRO A 186 -1.18 0.47 6.69
C PRO A 186 -1.05 0.85 5.21
N ALA A 187 0.17 1.17 4.78
CA ALA A 187 0.45 1.45 3.38
C ALA A 187 1.74 0.79 2.89
N GLU A 188 1.79 0.47 1.60
CA GLU A 188 2.96 -0.07 0.94
C GLU A 188 3.54 0.96 -0.07
N ILE A 189 4.75 0.72 -0.58
CA ILE A 189 5.43 1.56 -1.58
C ILE A 189 5.63 0.76 -2.88
N LEU A 190 5.22 1.28 -4.04
CA LEU A 190 5.65 0.76 -5.35
C LEU A 190 6.89 1.53 -5.81
N GLY A 191 8.01 1.31 -5.11
CA GLY A 191 9.26 2.03 -5.36
C GLY A 191 10.24 1.21 -6.20
N ASP A 192 11.44 1.78 -6.38
CA ASP A 192 12.60 1.15 -7.02
C ASP A 192 13.63 0.60 -6.01
N ASN A 193 13.18 0.30 -4.79
CA ASN A 193 13.96 -0.15 -3.63
C ASN A 193 14.80 0.91 -2.91
N SER A 194 14.95 2.10 -3.47
CA SER A 194 15.91 3.08 -2.92
C SER A 194 15.34 3.94 -1.78
N ASP A 195 14.04 3.81 -1.54
CA ASP A 195 13.20 4.63 -0.66
C ASP A 195 12.67 3.84 0.56
N GLN A 196 13.19 2.64 0.78
CA GLN A 196 12.73 1.75 1.85
C GLN A 196 12.87 2.34 3.26
N TRP A 197 13.95 3.10 3.53
CA TRP A 197 14.14 3.72 4.85
C TRP A 197 13.13 4.84 5.08
N GLN A 198 12.90 5.69 4.07
CA GLN A 198 11.91 6.77 4.11
C GLN A 198 10.53 6.17 4.31
N GLY A 199 10.22 5.06 3.63
CA GLY A 199 9.02 4.28 3.88
C GLY A 199 8.89 3.78 5.31
N LEU A 200 9.92 3.10 5.82
CA LEU A 200 9.86 2.46 7.13
C LEU A 200 9.66 3.50 8.26
N VAL A 201 10.26 4.69 8.15
CA VAL A 201 10.02 5.80 9.09
C VAL A 201 8.55 6.23 9.12
N HIS A 202 7.80 6.03 8.03
CA HIS A 202 6.37 6.31 7.92
C HIS A 202 5.50 5.05 8.06
N GLY A 203 6.05 3.93 8.56
CA GLY A 203 5.29 2.69 8.76
C GLY A 203 5.00 1.92 7.47
N MET A 204 5.71 2.21 6.39
CA MET A 204 5.50 1.61 5.08
C MET A 204 6.69 0.71 4.70
N VAL A 205 6.39 -0.39 4.02
CA VAL A 205 7.40 -1.24 3.37
C VAL A 205 7.13 -1.29 1.88
N CYS A 206 8.14 -1.65 1.09
CA CYS A 206 7.93 -1.76 -0.35
C CYS A 206 7.07 -2.99 -0.68
N ARG A 207 6.23 -2.89 -1.72
CA ARG A 207 5.38 -3.96 -2.24
C ARG A 207 6.23 -4.93 -3.03
N ILE A 208 6.16 -6.22 -2.70
CA ILE A 208 6.85 -7.26 -3.47
C ILE A 208 6.42 -7.20 -4.95
N TYR A 209 7.38 -6.99 -5.84
CA TYR A 209 7.16 -6.95 -7.29
C TYR A 209 7.61 -8.28 -7.91
N PRO A 210 7.04 -8.73 -9.05
CA PRO A 210 7.50 -9.95 -9.73
C PRO A 210 9.00 -9.96 -10.04
N ASP A 211 9.61 -8.79 -10.16
CA ASP A 211 11.07 -8.62 -10.13
C ASP A 211 11.53 -8.35 -8.67
N PRO A 212 12.00 -9.38 -7.94
CA PRO A 212 12.38 -9.24 -6.53
C PRO A 212 13.62 -8.37 -6.34
N TRP A 213 14.38 -8.09 -7.42
CA TRP A 213 15.53 -7.17 -7.37
C TRP A 213 15.09 -5.71 -7.30
N ARG A 214 13.84 -5.40 -7.66
CA ARG A 214 13.25 -4.06 -7.51
C ARG A 214 12.69 -3.79 -6.13
N CYS A 215 12.16 -4.81 -5.45
CA CYS A 215 11.71 -4.68 -4.08
C CYS A 215 11.44 -6.05 -3.46
N ASN A 216 12.01 -6.28 -2.28
CA ASN A 216 11.72 -7.45 -1.46
C ASN A 216 11.59 -7.06 0.02
N PRO A 217 10.37 -6.95 0.57
CA PRO A 217 10.17 -6.55 1.96
C PRO A 217 10.38 -7.67 2.98
N ARG A 218 10.49 -8.93 2.52
CA ARG A 218 10.56 -10.11 3.41
C ARG A 218 11.69 -10.06 4.45
N PRO A 219 12.92 -9.62 4.12
CA PRO A 219 13.97 -9.49 5.14
C PRO A 219 13.63 -8.48 6.24
N ILE A 220 12.92 -7.40 5.90
CA ILE A 220 12.46 -6.40 6.88
C ILE A 220 11.35 -7.01 7.74
N TRP A 221 10.39 -7.71 7.13
CA TRP A 221 9.33 -8.41 7.87
C TRP A 221 9.91 -9.41 8.87
N GLU A 222 10.83 -10.27 8.45
CA GLU A 222 11.50 -11.25 9.33
C GLU A 222 12.24 -10.56 10.50
N ALA A 223 12.88 -9.40 10.24
CA ALA A 223 13.55 -8.64 11.28
C ALA A 223 12.57 -8.03 12.30
N LEU A 224 11.44 -7.49 11.82
CA LEU A 224 10.37 -6.95 12.67
C LEU A 224 9.69 -8.06 13.48
N ASP A 225 9.35 -9.18 12.85
CA ASP A 225 8.79 -10.38 13.48
C ASP A 225 9.73 -10.91 14.57
N GLY A 226 11.03 -11.01 14.29
CA GLY A 226 12.04 -11.43 15.28
C GLY A 226 12.21 -10.47 16.47
N MET A 227 11.64 -9.26 16.39
CA MET A 227 11.52 -8.31 17.49
C MET A 227 10.16 -8.35 18.19
N GLY A 228 9.24 -9.20 17.74
CA GLY A 228 7.88 -9.33 18.25
C GLY A 228 6.99 -8.16 17.85
N MET A 229 7.10 -7.73 16.59
CA MET A 229 6.36 -6.61 15.99
C MET A 229 5.31 -7.13 15.00
N GLN A 230 4.27 -7.81 15.50
CA GLN A 230 3.18 -8.30 14.67
C GLN A 230 2.20 -7.18 14.31
N ARG A 231 1.88 -6.34 15.30
CA ARG A 231 1.04 -5.14 15.16
C ARG A 231 1.67 -4.01 15.96
N PRO A 232 2.89 -3.58 15.58
CA PRO A 232 3.65 -2.64 16.39
C PRO A 232 2.96 -1.29 16.45
N ARG A 233 3.09 -0.63 17.60
CA ARG A 233 2.70 0.78 17.72
C ARG A 233 3.82 1.65 17.12
N LEU A 234 3.48 2.48 16.13
CA LEU A 234 4.37 3.49 15.57
C LEU A 234 4.23 4.81 16.34
N LEU A 235 5.36 5.36 16.78
CA LEU A 235 5.50 6.71 17.31
C LEU A 235 6.32 7.51 16.30
N GLY A 236 5.64 8.33 15.52
CA GLY A 236 6.24 9.05 14.40
C GLY A 236 7.10 10.23 14.82
N TRP A 237 8.08 10.60 13.99
CA TRP A 237 8.91 11.80 14.19
C TRP A 237 8.11 13.11 14.32
N TRP A 238 6.89 13.14 13.78
CA TRP A 238 5.97 14.28 13.83
C TRP A 238 5.20 14.37 15.17
N ASP A 239 5.22 13.32 15.99
CA ASP A 239 4.52 13.27 17.26
C ASP A 239 5.44 13.71 18.41
N ALA A 240 4.99 14.68 19.19
CA ALA A 240 5.72 15.15 20.38
C ALA A 240 5.88 14.06 21.45
N ALA A 241 5.07 13.01 21.41
CA ALA A 241 5.21 11.84 22.27
C ALA A 241 6.31 10.87 21.81
N CYS A 242 6.93 11.08 20.65
CA CYS A 242 8.03 10.25 20.18
C CYS A 242 9.21 10.34 21.17
N PRO A 243 9.67 9.21 21.75
CA PRO A 243 10.68 9.22 22.79
C PRO A 243 12.09 9.43 22.25
N ILE A 244 12.27 9.44 20.92
CA ILE A 244 13.56 9.61 20.26
C ILE A 244 13.47 10.84 19.36
N THR A 245 14.44 11.73 19.50
CA THR A 245 14.63 12.86 18.58
C THR A 245 15.96 12.73 17.85
N VAL A 246 16.00 13.26 16.62
CA VAL A 246 17.20 13.27 15.79
C VAL A 246 17.75 14.69 15.77
N ALA A 247 18.98 14.87 16.24
CA ALA A 247 19.75 16.07 15.99
C ALA A 247 20.56 15.89 14.72
N THR A 248 20.28 16.72 13.70
CA THR A 248 21.00 16.75 12.43
C THR A 248 21.74 18.07 12.29
N SER A 249 22.98 18.05 11.83
CA SER A 249 23.76 19.28 11.57
C SER A 249 23.29 20.06 10.34
N SER A 250 22.49 19.43 9.47
CA SER A 250 22.20 19.94 8.13
C SER A 250 20.70 20.13 7.93
N THR A 251 20.32 21.33 7.47
CA THR A 251 19.03 21.59 6.84
C THR A 251 19.19 21.32 5.34
N VAL A 252 18.26 20.59 4.75
CA VAL A 252 18.24 20.28 3.31
C VAL A 252 17.03 20.94 2.65
N ALA A 253 17.18 21.28 1.37
CA ALA A 253 16.04 21.60 0.52
C ALA A 253 15.45 20.29 -0.01
N TYR A 254 14.13 20.14 0.11
CA TYR A 254 13.40 19.02 -0.47
C TYR A 254 13.00 19.33 -1.92
N GLY A 255 12.35 18.37 -2.58
CA GLY A 255 11.81 18.57 -3.92
C GLY A 255 10.66 19.58 -3.97
N ALA A 256 10.01 19.64 -5.13
CA ALA A 256 8.95 20.60 -5.41
C ALA A 256 7.85 20.61 -4.33
N GLY A 257 7.55 21.79 -3.78
CA GLY A 257 6.55 21.96 -2.74
C GLY A 257 6.94 21.46 -1.34
N GLY A 258 8.10 20.81 -1.19
CA GLY A 258 8.54 20.22 0.08
C GLY A 258 9.19 21.21 1.04
N GLY A 259 9.68 22.36 0.55
CA GLY A 259 10.35 23.37 1.38
C GLY A 259 11.75 22.94 1.83
N SER A 260 12.13 23.30 3.05
CA SER A 260 13.39 22.89 3.67
C SER A 260 13.18 22.40 5.10
N GLY A 261 14.08 21.54 5.58
CA GLY A 261 13.95 20.91 6.89
C GLY A 261 15.12 20.02 7.26
N PRO A 262 15.00 19.18 8.30
CA PRO A 262 16.08 18.32 8.76
C PRO A 262 16.49 17.31 7.68
N ALA A 263 17.79 17.03 7.61
CA ALA A 263 18.31 16.02 6.69
C ALA A 263 17.87 14.59 7.03
N ALA A 264 17.52 14.32 8.28
CA ALA A 264 17.13 12.99 8.73
C ALA A 264 16.05 13.07 9.81
N VAL A 265 15.19 12.06 9.83
CA VAL A 265 14.13 11.89 10.83
C VAL A 265 14.11 10.45 11.34
N ALA A 266 13.53 10.24 12.52
CA ALA A 266 13.40 8.91 13.11
C ALA A 266 12.03 8.69 13.76
N SER A 267 11.49 7.50 13.53
CA SER A 267 10.26 7.02 14.16
C SER A 267 10.55 5.76 14.97
N VAL A 268 9.70 5.49 15.96
CA VAL A 268 9.91 4.40 16.91
C VAL A 268 8.78 3.38 16.79
N PHE A 269 9.15 2.11 16.63
CA PHE A 269 8.22 0.98 16.68
C PHE A 269 8.31 0.31 18.04
N VAL A 270 7.16 0.08 18.66
CA VAL A 270 7.04 -0.64 19.93
C VAL A 270 6.36 -1.98 19.66
N GLY A 271 7.06 -3.08 19.94
CA GLY A 271 6.54 -4.43 19.74
C GLY A 271 5.39 -4.78 20.68
N ASP A 272 4.50 -5.64 20.22
CA ASP A 272 3.24 -6.00 20.87
C ASP A 272 3.22 -7.42 21.45
N GLU A 273 4.12 -8.30 21.03
CA GLU A 273 4.12 -9.71 21.47
C GLU A 273 4.51 -9.94 22.93
N HIS A 274 5.24 -9.00 23.54
CA HIS A 274 5.74 -9.12 24.93
C HIS A 274 5.24 -7.97 25.82
N PRO A 275 3.94 -7.94 26.18
CA PRO A 275 3.37 -6.89 27.02
C PRO A 275 4.15 -6.72 28.33
N GLY A 276 4.51 -5.48 28.66
CA GLY A 276 5.27 -5.12 29.86
C GLY A 276 6.80 -5.27 29.75
N ARG A 277 7.31 -5.87 28.67
CA ARG A 277 8.74 -5.86 28.29
C ARG A 277 8.90 -5.75 26.77
N PRO A 278 8.29 -4.75 26.11
CA PRO A 278 8.33 -4.65 24.67
C PRO A 278 9.76 -4.41 24.19
N ARG A 279 10.03 -4.88 22.96
CA ARG A 279 11.19 -4.44 22.21
C ARG A 279 10.85 -3.16 21.48
N VAL A 280 11.86 -2.30 21.34
CA VAL A 280 11.74 -1.03 20.65
C VAL A 280 12.72 -1.01 19.50
N ALA A 281 12.23 -0.67 18.30
CA ALA A 281 13.06 -0.42 17.13
C ALA A 281 12.98 1.05 16.76
N VAL A 282 14.08 1.59 16.25
CA VAL A 282 14.16 2.95 15.74
C VAL A 282 14.40 2.85 14.25
N ALA A 283 13.45 3.34 13.45
CA ALA A 283 13.63 3.54 12.01
C ALA A 283 14.18 4.94 11.78
N ILE A 284 15.19 5.06 10.92
CA ILE A 284 15.86 6.34 10.62
C ILE A 284 16.03 6.41 9.11
N ALA A 285 15.77 7.59 8.54
CA ALA A 285 15.93 7.83 7.11
C ALA A 285 16.55 9.19 6.84
N ASN A 286 17.25 9.27 5.71
CA ASN A 286 18.03 10.42 5.26
C ASN A 286 17.44 10.99 3.96
N TRP A 287 17.33 12.30 3.88
CA TRP A 287 16.87 13.08 2.73
C TRP A 287 18.00 13.90 2.08
N ALA A 288 19.20 13.91 2.66
CA ALA A 288 20.36 14.49 2.00
C ALA A 288 20.86 13.58 0.86
N PRO A 289 21.44 14.14 -0.21
CA PRO A 289 22.05 13.36 -1.30
C PRO A 289 23.40 12.72 -0.91
N HIS A 290 23.81 12.83 0.35
CA HIS A 290 25.06 12.34 0.91
C HIS A 290 24.81 11.74 2.30
N GLU A 291 25.77 10.98 2.80
CA GLU A 291 25.72 10.42 4.15
C GLU A 291 25.68 11.53 5.21
N VAL A 292 24.80 11.37 6.21
CA VAL A 292 24.62 12.33 7.29
C VAL A 292 24.87 11.63 8.62
N GLY A 293 25.83 12.16 9.39
CA GLY A 293 26.00 11.79 10.79
C GLY A 293 24.86 12.36 11.63
N VAL A 294 24.21 11.51 12.41
CA VAL A 294 23.09 11.90 13.29
C VAL A 294 23.40 11.59 14.75
N ARG A 295 22.85 12.40 15.66
CA ARG A 295 22.81 12.09 17.10
C ARG A 295 21.36 11.85 17.51
N LEU A 296 21.11 10.74 18.20
CA LEU A 296 19.80 10.37 18.70
C LEU A 296 19.71 10.67 20.19
N THR A 297 18.82 11.57 20.57
CA THR A 297 18.53 11.87 21.97
C THR A 297 17.29 11.10 22.41
N ALA A 298 17.38 10.47 23.57
CA ALA A 298 16.28 9.68 24.13
C ALA A 298 15.64 10.36 25.34
N ASN A 299 14.31 10.45 25.32
CA ASN A 299 13.53 10.72 26.52
C ASN A 299 13.36 9.41 27.32
N TRP A 300 14.25 9.23 28.30
CA TRP A 300 14.27 8.03 29.16
C TRP A 300 12.94 7.77 29.87
N SER A 301 12.28 8.82 30.37
CA SER A 301 11.00 8.68 31.07
C SER A 301 9.90 8.16 30.15
N ALA A 302 9.87 8.62 28.90
CA ALA A 302 8.94 8.14 27.89
C ALA A 302 9.24 6.70 27.45
N LEU A 303 10.52 6.33 27.35
CA LEU A 303 10.90 4.94 27.07
C LEU A 303 10.47 3.99 28.20
N VAL A 304 10.63 4.38 29.47
CA VAL A 304 10.17 3.60 30.62
C VAL A 304 8.64 3.49 30.63
N SER A 305 7.90 4.55 30.30
CA SER A 305 6.43 4.50 30.26
C SER A 305 5.90 3.61 29.14
N LEU A 306 6.70 3.36 28.10
CA LEU A 306 6.42 2.36 27.07
C LEU A 306 6.74 0.92 27.53
N GLY A 307 7.28 0.70 28.73
CA GLY A 307 7.56 -0.62 29.29
C GLY A 307 8.99 -1.12 29.12
N LEU A 308 9.95 -0.27 28.69
CA LEU A 308 11.36 -0.66 28.69
C LEU A 308 11.86 -0.85 30.12
N ALA A 309 12.43 -2.03 30.39
CA ALA A 309 12.88 -2.43 31.73
C ALA A 309 14.09 -1.63 32.25
N ALA A 310 14.83 -0.98 31.36
CA ALA A 310 15.98 -0.14 31.70
C ALA A 310 15.97 1.11 30.82
N ALA A 311 16.36 2.25 31.39
CA ALA A 311 16.57 3.49 30.68
C ALA A 311 17.81 4.22 31.24
N GLY A 312 18.55 4.91 30.39
CA GLY A 312 19.74 5.63 30.77
C GLY A 312 20.88 5.51 29.75
N PRO A 313 21.98 6.25 29.98
CA PRO A 313 23.06 6.45 29.00
C PRO A 313 23.87 5.19 28.67
N HIS A 314 23.68 4.10 29.42
CA HIS A 314 24.31 2.81 29.15
C HIS A 314 23.56 1.98 28.10
N LEU A 315 22.35 2.40 27.71
CA LEU A 315 21.63 1.75 26.62
C LEU A 315 22.38 1.91 25.31
N ARG A 316 22.39 0.84 24.52
CA ARG A 316 22.99 0.81 23.20
C ARG A 316 21.95 0.44 22.16
N LEU A 317 21.96 1.17 21.06
CA LEU A 317 21.29 0.75 19.84
C LEU A 317 22.14 -0.34 19.19
N ARG A 318 21.47 -1.39 18.70
CA ARG A 318 22.09 -2.48 17.96
C ARG A 318 21.31 -2.71 16.69
N ALA A 319 21.95 -2.45 15.55
CA ALA A 319 21.46 -2.86 14.24
C ALA A 319 21.97 -4.27 13.95
N ARG A 320 21.06 -5.21 13.77
CA ARG A 320 21.37 -6.52 13.18
C ARG A 320 21.40 -6.38 11.66
N PRO A 321 22.20 -7.17 10.94
CA PRO A 321 22.21 -7.10 9.48
C PRO A 321 20.85 -7.53 8.93
N ILE A 322 20.32 -6.78 7.97
CA ILE A 322 19.10 -7.10 7.22
C ILE A 322 19.48 -7.07 5.74
N SER A 323 19.33 -8.20 5.05
CA SER A 323 19.74 -8.35 3.65
C SER A 323 19.11 -7.28 2.76
N GLY A 324 19.95 -6.55 2.02
CA GLY A 324 19.51 -5.47 1.12
C GLY A 324 19.05 -4.17 1.81
N PHE A 325 19.10 -4.07 3.15
CA PHE A 325 18.58 -2.92 3.89
C PHE A 325 19.55 -2.30 4.91
N GLN A 326 20.25 -3.09 5.73
CA GLN A 326 21.23 -2.52 6.67
C GLN A 326 22.34 -3.50 7.05
N THR A 327 23.50 -2.98 7.42
CA THR A 327 24.62 -3.74 7.97
C THR A 327 24.58 -3.76 9.51
N THR A 328 25.43 -4.59 10.12
CA THR A 328 25.55 -4.65 11.58
C THR A 328 26.15 -3.35 12.13
N GLY A 329 25.62 -2.85 13.23
CA GLY A 329 26.19 -1.71 13.93
C GLY A 329 25.78 -1.62 15.40
N SER A 330 26.54 -0.87 16.19
CA SER A 330 26.17 -0.58 17.57
C SER A 330 26.65 0.79 18.03
N TRP A 331 25.72 1.56 18.58
CA TRP A 331 25.93 2.94 19.00
C TRP A 331 25.46 3.13 20.44
N ALA A 332 26.08 4.07 21.16
CA ALA A 332 25.51 4.56 22.41
C ALA A 332 24.25 5.38 22.11
N LEU A 333 23.26 5.34 23.01
CA LEU A 333 22.07 6.19 22.93
C LEU A 333 22.20 7.33 23.95
N GLY A 334 22.20 8.57 23.49
CA GLY A 334 22.51 9.75 24.30
C GLY A 334 22.00 11.05 23.68
#